data_AF-A0A6N0BVP8-F1
#
_entry.id   AF-A0A6N0BVP8-F1
#
_cell.length_a   1.000
_cell.length_b   1.000
_cell.length_c   1.000
_cell.angle_alpha   90.00
_cell.angle_beta   90.00
_cell.angle_gamma   90.00
#
_symmetry.space_group_name_H-M   'P 1'
#
loop_
_entity.id
_entity.type
_entity.pdbx_description
1 polymer ?
#
loop_
_entity_poly.entity_id
_entity_poly.type
_entity_poly.pdbx_seq_one_letter_code
_entity_poly.pdbx_strand_id
1 'polypeptide(L)'
;MKILLPNRVLVLIALSFFCLPSAKAEASPTKEMIAGWWKAASNEEMDLLGKPIQVRLRGKEVAYLVEASFDRGRNEMFRTVIVRPQLQEVREIAEPVRGGIKVFDLDRDGVSEVVAISVGSGQGTESGVKSIVQFDGWDAIVLHQAEFESGCAADLSSCSSTEVSWKFSDLDNDGKLDLVEEVISSEGGANKPATKSKVVRKFIFKNGKLTIFDSRINGANK
;
A
#
# COMPACT_ATOMS: atom_id res chain seq x y z
N MET A 1 -64.45 -44.07 30.37
CA MET A 1 -64.29 -43.36 29.08
C MET A 1 -63.40 -42.14 29.35
N LYS A 2 -62.09 -42.24 29.05
CA LYS A 2 -61.08 -41.19 29.35
C LYS A 2 -61.02 -40.20 28.20
N ILE A 3 -61.20 -38.92 28.49
CA ILE A 3 -61.09 -37.82 27.53
C ILE A 3 -59.67 -37.24 27.66
N LEU A 4 -58.91 -37.28 26.57
CA LEU A 4 -57.57 -36.68 26.42
C LEU A 4 -57.72 -35.21 26.01
N LEU A 5 -57.05 -34.30 26.72
CA LEU A 5 -56.87 -32.90 26.32
C LEU A 5 -55.50 -32.72 25.63
N PRO A 6 -55.39 -31.88 24.58
CA PRO A 6 -54.15 -31.66 23.86
C PRO A 6 -53.28 -30.58 24.52
N ASN A 7 -51.99 -30.88 24.69
CA ASN A 7 -50.95 -29.93 25.06
C ASN A 7 -50.77 -28.88 23.95
N ARG A 8 -51.09 -27.63 24.25
CA ARG A 8 -50.73 -26.46 23.42
C ARG A 8 -49.35 -25.97 23.84
N VAL A 9 -48.33 -26.29 23.06
CA VAL A 9 -46.98 -25.71 23.21
C VAL A 9 -47.01 -24.30 22.61
N LEU A 10 -46.91 -23.29 23.47
CA LEU A 10 -46.72 -21.90 23.07
C LEU A 10 -45.23 -21.68 22.78
N VAL A 11 -44.86 -21.48 21.52
CA VAL A 11 -43.49 -21.09 21.13
C VAL A 11 -43.43 -19.55 21.11
N LEU A 12 -42.79 -18.97 22.12
CA LEU A 12 -42.47 -17.54 22.18
C LEU A 12 -41.21 -17.27 21.34
N ILE A 13 -41.40 -16.75 20.14
CA ILE A 13 -40.30 -16.23 19.31
C ILE A 13 -39.96 -14.83 19.83
N ALA A 14 -38.94 -14.73 20.69
CA ALA A 14 -38.35 -13.46 21.09
C ALA A 14 -37.56 -12.88 19.90
N LEU A 15 -38.17 -11.93 19.18
CA LEU A 15 -37.54 -11.18 18.11
C LEU A 15 -36.60 -10.14 18.73
N SER A 16 -35.36 -10.54 19.01
CA SER A 16 -34.30 -9.61 19.43
C SER A 16 -33.91 -8.73 18.25
N PHE A 17 -34.50 -7.53 18.20
CA PHE A 17 -34.01 -6.42 17.37
C PHE A 17 -32.59 -6.05 17.85
N PHE A 18 -31.58 -6.70 17.27
CA PHE A 18 -30.21 -6.20 17.31
C PHE A 18 -30.18 -4.92 16.49
N CYS A 19 -30.35 -3.79 17.18
CA CYS A 19 -30.05 -2.48 16.65
C CYS A 19 -28.53 -2.45 16.43
N LEU A 20 -28.09 -2.81 15.21
CA LEU A 20 -26.69 -2.66 14.82
C LEU A 20 -26.34 -1.18 14.99
N PRO A 21 -25.38 -0.82 15.86
CA PRO A 21 -24.96 0.56 15.97
C PRO A 21 -24.50 0.99 14.58
N SER A 22 -25.17 1.98 13.99
CA SER A 22 -24.66 2.67 12.81
C SER A 22 -23.24 3.12 13.15
N ALA A 23 -22.26 2.46 12.54
CA ALA A 23 -20.86 2.83 12.65
C ALA A 23 -20.77 4.29 12.21
N LYS A 24 -20.67 5.21 13.17
CA LYS A 24 -20.34 6.60 12.87
C LYS A 24 -19.03 6.55 12.10
N ALA A 25 -18.99 7.22 10.96
CA ALA A 25 -17.74 7.42 10.24
C ALA A 25 -16.71 7.97 11.23
N GLU A 26 -15.70 7.16 11.52
CA GLU A 26 -14.70 7.48 12.52
C GLU A 26 -13.97 8.73 12.01
N ALA A 27 -13.99 9.80 12.81
CA ALA A 27 -13.36 11.05 12.39
C ALA A 27 -11.85 10.81 12.23
N SER A 28 -11.27 11.32 11.15
CA SER A 28 -9.82 11.24 10.94
C SER A 28 -9.10 11.84 12.15
N PRO A 29 -8.09 11.15 12.73
CA PRO A 29 -7.34 11.67 13.87
C PRO A 29 -6.62 12.97 13.51
N THR A 30 -6.51 13.88 14.47
CA THR A 30 -5.75 15.13 14.29
C THR A 30 -4.25 14.90 14.48
N LYS A 31 -3.41 15.85 14.06
CA LYS A 31 -1.96 15.76 14.25
C LYS A 31 -1.59 15.68 15.73
N GLU A 32 -2.30 16.42 16.58
CA GLU A 32 -2.08 16.47 18.02
C GLU A 32 -2.41 15.11 18.68
N MET A 33 -3.48 14.45 18.24
CA MET A 33 -3.84 13.12 18.72
C MET A 33 -2.73 12.11 18.37
N ILE A 34 -2.29 12.09 17.10
CA ILE A 34 -1.26 11.17 16.62
C ILE A 34 0.07 11.42 17.35
N ALA A 35 0.48 12.69 17.49
CA ALA A 35 1.70 13.04 18.21
C ALA A 35 1.61 12.63 19.70
N GLY A 36 0.45 12.80 20.33
CA GLY A 36 0.21 12.35 21.71
C GLY A 36 0.36 10.83 21.86
N TRP A 37 -0.23 10.05 20.95
CA TRP A 37 -0.09 8.60 20.93
C TRP A 37 1.35 8.14 20.69
N TRP A 38 2.10 8.82 19.83
CA TRP A 38 3.51 8.53 19.60
C TRP A 38 4.35 8.78 20.85
N LYS A 39 4.18 9.94 21.49
CA LYS A 39 4.91 10.33 22.71
C LYS A 39 4.60 9.41 23.90
N ALA A 40 3.43 8.76 23.92
CA ALA A 40 3.10 7.77 24.94
C ALA A 40 3.87 6.45 24.78
N ALA A 41 4.32 6.12 23.56
CA ALA A 41 4.97 4.85 23.24
C ALA A 41 6.47 4.98 22.90
N SER A 42 6.94 6.18 22.58
CA SER A 42 8.31 6.47 22.16
C SER A 42 8.82 7.78 22.77
N ASN A 43 10.13 7.85 23.03
CA ASN A 43 10.82 9.07 23.46
C ASN A 43 11.40 9.87 22.29
N GLU A 44 11.21 9.39 21.06
CA GLU A 44 11.72 10.04 19.87
C GLU A 44 10.77 11.14 19.40
N GLU A 45 11.32 12.28 18.96
CA GLU A 45 10.52 13.34 18.36
C GLU A 45 10.12 12.97 16.92
N MET A 46 8.87 13.26 16.56
CA MET A 46 8.29 12.94 15.27
C MET A 46 7.48 14.12 14.74
N ASP A 47 7.78 14.52 13.51
CA ASP A 47 7.05 15.57 12.79
C ASP A 47 6.19 14.95 11.68
N LEU A 48 4.89 15.21 11.71
CA LEU A 48 3.95 14.66 10.73
C LEU A 48 3.92 15.49 9.44
N LEU A 49 4.27 14.83 8.33
CA LEU A 49 4.30 15.38 6.99
C LEU A 49 2.94 15.13 6.30
N GLY A 50 2.21 16.21 6.02
CA GLY A 50 0.92 16.11 5.34
C GLY A 50 -0.26 15.75 6.24
N LYS A 51 -1.30 15.14 5.63
CA LYS A 51 -2.56 14.75 6.28
C LYS A 51 -2.66 13.22 6.35
N PRO A 52 -3.35 12.66 7.36
CA PRO A 52 -3.60 11.23 7.41
C PRO A 52 -4.37 10.73 6.18
N ILE A 53 -3.90 9.64 5.59
CA ILE A 53 -4.52 8.97 4.45
C ILE A 53 -5.23 7.73 4.98
N GLN A 54 -6.55 7.67 4.84
CA GLN A 54 -7.32 6.54 5.33
C GLN A 54 -7.00 5.27 4.52
N VAL A 55 -6.84 4.15 5.22
CA VAL A 55 -6.71 2.80 4.66
C VAL A 55 -7.62 1.83 5.40
N ARG A 56 -8.04 0.76 4.75
CA ARG A 56 -8.72 -0.37 5.39
C ARG A 56 -7.80 -1.59 5.45
N LEU A 57 -7.61 -2.11 6.65
CA LEU A 57 -6.78 -3.29 6.88
C LEU A 57 -7.50 -4.56 6.38
N ARG A 58 -6.81 -5.69 6.28
CA ARG A 58 -7.42 -6.99 5.93
C ARG A 58 -8.56 -7.40 6.86
N GLY A 59 -8.46 -7.05 8.14
CA GLY A 59 -9.53 -7.19 9.13
C GLY A 59 -10.69 -6.19 8.99
N LYS A 60 -10.70 -5.36 7.93
CA LYS A 60 -11.66 -4.28 7.64
C LYS A 60 -11.68 -3.12 8.63
N GLU A 61 -10.76 -3.12 9.58
CA GLU A 61 -10.49 -1.99 10.46
C GLU A 61 -10.07 -0.76 9.64
N VAL A 62 -10.53 0.42 10.05
CA VAL A 62 -10.08 1.70 9.51
C VAL A 62 -8.81 2.14 10.23
N ALA A 63 -7.76 2.38 9.46
CA ALA A 63 -6.50 2.93 9.93
C ALA A 63 -6.08 4.11 9.05
N TYR A 64 -4.97 4.76 9.39
CA TYR A 64 -4.44 5.87 8.63
C TYR A 64 -2.94 5.74 8.43
N LEU A 65 -2.45 6.10 7.26
CA LEU A 65 -1.04 6.25 6.97
C LEU A 65 -0.67 7.72 6.99
N VAL A 66 0.48 8.05 7.59
CA VAL A 66 1.00 9.41 7.62
C VAL A 66 2.50 9.36 7.35
N GLU A 67 2.98 10.16 6.41
CA GLU A 67 4.42 10.37 6.27
C GLU A 67 4.93 11.19 7.47
N ALA A 68 6.11 10.86 7.96
CA ALA A 68 6.70 11.47 9.14
C ALA A 68 8.20 11.69 8.94
N SER A 69 8.72 12.74 9.56
CA SER A 69 10.15 12.95 9.72
C SER A 69 10.60 12.74 11.16
N PHE A 70 11.79 12.15 11.29
CA PHE A 70 12.47 11.86 12.55
C PHE A 70 13.86 12.51 12.56
N ASP A 71 14.38 12.86 13.73
CA ASP A 71 15.75 13.36 13.89
C ASP A 71 16.76 12.20 13.81
N ARG A 72 16.88 11.61 12.61
CA ARG A 72 17.74 10.47 12.30
C ARG A 72 18.69 10.80 11.14
N GLY A 73 19.59 9.87 10.82
CA GLY A 73 20.46 9.98 9.65
C GLY A 73 19.68 10.17 8.34
N ARG A 74 20.33 10.72 7.31
CA ARG A 74 19.71 11.10 6.03
C ARG A 74 18.78 10.05 5.41
N ASN A 75 19.16 8.77 5.50
CA ASN A 75 18.39 7.66 4.94
C ASN A 75 17.30 7.13 5.88
N GLU A 76 17.23 7.62 7.11
CA GLU A 76 16.31 7.15 8.16
C GLU A 76 15.35 8.26 8.62
N MET A 77 15.61 9.50 8.16
CA MET A 77 14.85 10.69 8.51
C MET A 77 13.40 10.64 8.04
N PHE A 78 13.10 10.06 6.89
CA PHE A 78 11.75 10.04 6.31
C PHE A 78 11.17 8.63 6.30
N ARG A 79 10.02 8.48 6.96
CA ARG A 79 9.34 7.20 7.19
C ARG A 79 7.83 7.38 7.10
N THR A 80 7.10 6.28 7.05
CA THR A 80 5.64 6.28 7.18
C THR A 80 5.25 5.66 8.52
N VAL A 81 4.27 6.23 9.20
CA VAL A 81 3.62 5.64 10.37
C VAL A 81 2.21 5.18 10.02
N ILE A 82 1.79 4.08 10.65
CA ILE A 82 0.41 3.61 10.66
C ILE A 82 -0.24 4.00 11.99
N VAL A 83 -1.44 4.55 11.90
CA VAL A 83 -2.24 5.02 13.03
C VAL A 83 -3.52 4.19 13.10
N ARG A 84 -3.80 3.62 14.27
CA ARG A 84 -5.01 2.83 14.53
C ARG A 84 -5.82 3.49 15.64
N PRO A 85 -6.77 4.40 15.30
CA PRO A 85 -7.48 5.23 16.28
C PRO A 85 -8.27 4.43 17.32
N GLN A 86 -8.83 3.28 16.94
CA GLN A 86 -9.55 2.39 17.86
C GLN A 86 -8.66 1.88 19.00
N LEU A 87 -7.36 1.75 18.73
CA LEU A 87 -6.35 1.36 19.71
C LEU A 87 -5.67 2.57 20.35
N GLN A 88 -5.85 3.78 19.80
CA GLN A 88 -5.11 4.98 20.19
C GLN A 88 -3.58 4.77 20.10
N GLU A 89 -3.16 4.03 19.08
CA GLU A 89 -1.76 3.66 18.86
C GLU A 89 -1.27 4.13 17.48
N VAL A 90 0.03 4.44 17.42
CA VAL A 90 0.77 4.78 16.21
C VAL A 90 2.08 4.02 16.21
N ARG A 91 2.45 3.45 15.06
CA ARG A 91 3.70 2.70 14.88
C ARG A 91 4.37 3.08 13.58
N GLU A 92 5.69 3.15 13.59
CA GLU A 92 6.48 3.23 12.36
C GLU A 92 6.33 1.94 11.56
N ILE A 93 6.18 2.08 10.25
CA ILE A 93 6.06 0.96 9.32
C ILE A 93 7.46 0.58 8.84
N ALA A 94 7.73 -0.72 8.82
CA ALA A 94 8.95 -1.26 8.22
C ALA A 94 8.95 -1.10 6.68
N GLU A 95 10.08 -1.42 6.04
CA GLU A 95 10.10 -1.55 4.57
C GLU A 95 8.98 -2.50 4.08
N PRO A 96 8.40 -2.26 2.91
CA PRO A 96 8.84 -1.32 1.86
C PRO A 96 8.10 0.04 1.83
N VAL A 97 7.33 0.39 2.87
CA VAL A 97 6.45 1.57 2.84
C VAL A 97 7.14 2.77 3.50
N ARG A 98 7.73 3.66 2.68
CA ARG A 98 8.38 4.88 3.16
C ARG A 98 7.65 6.18 2.85
N GLY A 99 7.06 6.31 1.66
CA GLY A 99 6.31 7.49 1.24
C GLY A 99 5.70 7.34 -0.15
N GLY A 100 5.30 8.45 -0.76
CA GLY A 100 4.71 8.47 -2.10
C GLY A 100 3.37 7.71 -2.17
N ILE A 101 2.62 7.75 -1.07
CA ILE A 101 1.50 6.86 -0.78
C ILE A 101 0.31 7.15 -1.71
N LYS A 102 -0.23 6.09 -2.31
CA LYS A 102 -1.53 6.09 -2.98
C LYS A 102 -2.32 4.86 -2.53
N VAL A 103 -3.63 5.02 -2.35
CA VAL A 103 -4.49 3.98 -1.81
C VAL A 103 -5.57 3.63 -2.82
N PHE A 104 -5.78 2.33 -3.01
CA PHE A 104 -6.78 1.75 -3.91
C PHE A 104 -7.56 0.67 -3.16
N ASP A 105 -8.71 0.29 -3.71
CA ASP A 105 -9.46 -0.92 -3.37
C ASP A 105 -9.68 -1.64 -4.72
N LEU A 106 -8.71 -2.48 -5.08
CA LEU A 106 -8.55 -3.01 -6.42
C LEU A 106 -9.64 -4.02 -6.76
N ASP A 107 -10.08 -4.85 -5.81
CA ASP A 107 -11.14 -5.84 -6.01
C ASP A 107 -12.48 -5.50 -5.34
N ARG A 108 -12.60 -4.31 -4.72
CA ARG A 108 -13.81 -3.80 -4.06
C ARG A 108 -14.27 -4.65 -2.89
N ASP A 109 -13.33 -5.31 -2.20
CA ASP A 109 -13.62 -6.14 -1.03
C ASP A 109 -13.64 -5.35 0.29
N GLY A 110 -13.28 -4.06 0.21
CA GLY A 110 -13.17 -3.14 1.34
C GLY A 110 -11.84 -3.24 2.09
N VAL A 111 -10.81 -3.84 1.50
CA VAL A 111 -9.41 -3.83 1.94
C VAL A 111 -8.63 -2.90 1.02
N SER A 112 -7.66 -2.18 1.57
CA SER A 112 -6.87 -1.23 0.81
C SER A 112 -5.56 -1.81 0.31
N GLU A 113 -5.31 -1.67 -1.00
CA GLU A 113 -3.99 -1.78 -1.59
C GLU A 113 -3.28 -0.43 -1.53
N VAL A 114 -2.10 -0.44 -0.92
CA VAL A 114 -1.27 0.73 -0.72
C VAL A 114 -0.09 0.66 -1.67
N VAL A 115 -0.03 1.60 -2.61
CA VAL A 115 1.14 1.84 -3.45
C VAL A 115 2.07 2.78 -2.71
N ALA A 116 3.32 2.37 -2.51
CA ALA A 116 4.35 3.17 -1.86
C ALA A 116 5.67 3.11 -2.61
N ILE A 117 6.52 4.11 -2.36
CA ILE A 117 7.85 4.24 -2.95
C ILE A 117 8.86 4.39 -1.82
N SER A 118 9.94 3.61 -1.90
CA SER A 118 11.13 3.72 -1.06
C SER A 118 12.29 4.12 -1.96
N VAL A 119 12.93 5.27 -1.68
CA VAL A 119 14.02 5.81 -2.50
C VAL A 119 15.26 6.00 -1.64
N GLY A 120 16.39 5.53 -2.16
CA GLY A 120 17.73 5.78 -1.63
C GLY A 120 18.60 6.39 -2.72
N SER A 121 19.44 7.36 -2.35
CA SER A 121 20.41 7.95 -3.27
C SER A 121 21.80 7.94 -2.64
N GLY A 122 22.84 7.77 -3.45
CA GLY A 122 24.23 7.82 -3.01
C GLY A 122 25.18 7.84 -4.20
N GLN A 123 26.25 8.66 -4.11
CA GLN A 123 27.35 8.69 -5.08
C GLN A 123 26.90 8.82 -6.55
N GLY A 124 25.87 9.63 -6.82
CA GLY A 124 25.35 9.84 -8.17
C GLY A 124 24.45 8.72 -8.70
N THR A 125 24.07 7.77 -7.84
CA THR A 125 23.07 6.74 -8.12
C THR A 125 21.83 6.99 -7.27
N GLU A 126 20.65 6.80 -7.87
CA GLU A 126 19.37 6.70 -7.20
C GLU A 126 18.83 5.29 -7.42
N SER A 127 18.36 4.64 -6.37
CA SER A 127 17.75 3.33 -6.45
C SER A 127 16.55 3.29 -5.52
N GLY A 128 15.57 2.47 -5.84
CA GLY A 128 14.38 2.39 -5.03
C GLY A 128 13.51 1.21 -5.36
N VAL A 129 12.50 1.05 -4.51
CA VAL A 129 11.50 0.00 -4.63
C VAL A 129 10.14 0.67 -4.68
N LYS A 130 9.36 0.30 -5.69
CA LYS A 130 7.92 0.56 -5.72
C LYS A 130 7.21 -0.69 -5.23
N SER A 131 6.27 -0.55 -4.31
CA SER A 131 5.57 -1.68 -3.70
C SER A 131 4.06 -1.48 -3.74
N ILE A 132 3.33 -2.60 -3.86
CA ILE A 132 1.90 -2.71 -3.55
C ILE A 132 1.81 -3.59 -2.32
N VAL A 133 1.22 -3.08 -1.25
CA VAL A 133 1.04 -3.83 0.00
C VAL A 133 -0.41 -3.78 0.45
N GLN A 134 -0.82 -4.77 1.22
CA GLN A 134 -1.98 -4.70 2.11
C GLN A 134 -1.50 -4.73 3.55
N PHE A 135 -2.26 -4.16 4.48
CA PHE A 135 -1.92 -4.24 5.89
C PHE A 135 -2.76 -5.30 6.61
N ASP A 136 -2.10 -6.18 7.35
CA ASP A 136 -2.73 -7.11 8.30
C ASP A 136 -2.38 -6.68 9.72
N GLY A 137 -3.28 -5.91 10.34
CA GLY A 137 -2.97 -5.23 11.59
C GLY A 137 -1.84 -4.21 11.40
N TRP A 138 -0.67 -4.50 11.97
CA TRP A 138 0.52 -3.64 11.90
C TRP A 138 1.46 -4.02 10.75
N ASP A 139 1.30 -5.21 10.18
CA ASP A 139 2.26 -5.79 9.25
C ASP A 139 1.90 -5.46 7.80
N ALA A 140 2.88 -5.02 7.03
CA ALA A 140 2.74 -4.82 5.58
C ALA A 140 2.94 -6.15 4.85
N ILE A 141 1.90 -6.66 4.19
CA ILE A 141 1.94 -7.83 3.34
C ILE A 141 2.19 -7.39 1.90
N VAL A 142 3.39 -7.67 1.40
CA VAL A 142 3.78 -7.33 0.03
C VAL A 142 2.99 -8.19 -0.97
N LEU A 143 2.27 -7.52 -1.88
CA LEU A 143 1.55 -8.14 -2.99
C LEU A 143 2.38 -8.13 -4.27
N HIS A 144 3.10 -7.03 -4.52
CA HIS A 144 3.98 -6.87 -5.68
C HIS A 144 5.05 -5.83 -5.40
N GLN A 145 6.22 -6.00 -6.01
CA GLN A 145 7.35 -5.08 -5.91
C GLN A 145 8.06 -4.99 -7.26
N ALA A 146 8.60 -3.80 -7.52
CA ALA A 146 9.48 -3.57 -8.64
C ALA A 146 10.59 -2.60 -8.25
N GLU A 147 11.82 -2.97 -8.58
CA GLU A 147 13.00 -2.16 -8.36
C GLU A 147 13.19 -1.18 -9.53
N PHE A 148 13.68 0.00 -9.22
CA PHE A 148 14.10 1.00 -10.19
C PHE A 148 15.44 1.56 -9.77
N GLU A 149 16.22 2.00 -10.73
CA GLU A 149 17.53 2.59 -10.49
C GLU A 149 17.89 3.59 -11.59
N SER A 150 18.75 4.53 -11.27
CA SER A 150 19.40 5.39 -12.26
C SER A 150 20.76 5.81 -11.75
N GLY A 151 21.77 5.77 -12.61
CA GLY A 151 23.12 6.16 -12.22
C GLY A 151 24.11 6.10 -13.37
N CYS A 152 25.33 6.54 -13.07
CA CYS A 152 26.47 6.44 -13.97
C CYS A 152 27.70 5.96 -13.19
N ALA A 153 28.61 5.29 -13.89
CA ALA A 153 29.96 5.09 -13.39
C ALA A 153 30.63 6.44 -13.14
N ALA A 154 31.60 6.49 -12.22
CA ALA A 154 32.27 7.72 -11.81
C ALA A 154 32.98 8.44 -12.98
N ASP A 155 33.42 7.69 -13.99
CA ASP A 155 34.04 8.19 -15.21
C ASP A 155 33.04 8.53 -16.33
N LEU A 156 31.74 8.39 -16.05
CA LEU A 156 30.60 8.59 -16.97
C LEU A 156 30.67 7.73 -18.25
N SER A 157 31.50 6.69 -18.27
CA SER A 157 31.67 5.79 -19.41
C SER A 157 30.45 4.91 -19.65
N SER A 158 29.70 4.63 -18.58
CA SER A 158 28.48 3.84 -18.57
C SER A 158 27.44 4.50 -17.67
N CYS A 159 26.23 4.65 -18.18
CA CYS A 159 25.05 5.11 -17.47
C CYS A 159 23.93 4.11 -17.73
N SER A 160 23.21 3.75 -16.67
CA SER A 160 22.03 2.90 -16.75
C SER A 160 20.87 3.55 -16.00
N SER A 161 19.66 3.34 -16.51
CA SER A 161 18.45 3.56 -15.74
C SER A 161 17.44 2.46 -16.01
N THR A 162 16.72 2.10 -14.97
CA THR A 162 15.51 1.29 -15.02
C THR A 162 14.42 2.10 -14.35
N GLU A 163 13.39 2.47 -15.10
CA GLU A 163 12.22 3.19 -14.61
C GLU A 163 11.02 2.25 -14.57
N VAL A 164 10.20 2.36 -13.52
CA VAL A 164 8.98 1.55 -13.36
C VAL A 164 7.75 2.44 -13.21
N SER A 165 6.80 2.27 -14.12
CA SER A 165 5.49 2.91 -14.06
C SER A 165 4.38 1.88 -13.95
N TRP A 166 3.33 2.22 -13.19
CA TRP A 166 2.18 1.35 -12.95
C TRP A 166 0.90 2.09 -13.31
N LYS A 167 0.00 1.38 -13.99
CA LYS A 167 -1.38 1.80 -14.24
C LYS A 167 -2.32 0.69 -13.79
N PHE A 168 -3.47 1.09 -13.25
CA PHE A 168 -4.54 0.19 -12.88
C PHE A 168 -5.67 0.26 -13.89
N SER A 169 -6.12 -0.88 -14.39
CA SER A 169 -7.22 -0.99 -15.35
C SER A 169 -7.82 -2.39 -15.33
N ASP A 170 -9.11 -2.52 -15.58
CA ASP A 170 -9.80 -3.81 -15.73
C ASP A 170 -9.38 -4.48 -17.06
N LEU A 171 -8.58 -5.55 -16.99
CA LEU A 171 -8.02 -6.22 -18.17
C LEU A 171 -8.85 -7.40 -18.66
N ASP A 172 -9.61 -8.05 -17.76
CA ASP A 172 -10.45 -9.20 -18.07
C ASP A 172 -11.97 -8.92 -18.03
N ASN A 173 -12.34 -7.67 -17.74
CA ASN A 173 -13.71 -7.16 -17.64
C ASN A 173 -14.51 -7.77 -16.47
N ASP A 174 -13.84 -8.14 -15.37
CA ASP A 174 -14.50 -8.64 -14.16
C ASP A 174 -14.95 -7.51 -13.19
N GLY A 175 -14.68 -6.25 -13.54
CA GLY A 175 -15.01 -5.06 -12.76
C GLY A 175 -13.97 -4.67 -11.71
N LYS A 176 -12.87 -5.42 -11.61
CA LYS A 176 -11.73 -5.15 -10.71
C LYS A 176 -10.60 -4.48 -11.46
N LEU A 177 -9.68 -3.90 -10.72
CA LEU A 177 -8.53 -3.21 -11.27
C LEU A 177 -7.29 -4.11 -11.25
N ASP A 178 -6.80 -4.41 -12.45
CA ASP A 178 -5.57 -5.16 -12.66
C ASP A 178 -4.36 -4.25 -12.83
N LEU A 179 -3.16 -4.81 -12.67
CA LEU A 179 -1.91 -4.06 -12.79
C LEU A 179 -1.34 -4.16 -14.21
N VAL A 180 -1.10 -3.01 -14.83
CA VAL A 180 -0.20 -2.87 -15.98
C VAL A 180 1.09 -2.22 -15.53
N GLU A 181 2.16 -2.99 -15.56
CA GLU A 181 3.52 -2.55 -15.26
C GLU A 181 4.28 -2.29 -16.55
N GLU A 182 4.90 -1.12 -16.63
CA GLU A 182 5.80 -0.75 -17.70
C GLU A 182 7.18 -0.46 -17.10
N VAL A 183 8.17 -1.23 -17.57
CA VAL A 183 9.57 -1.10 -17.21
C VAL A 183 10.33 -0.59 -18.42
N ILE A 184 11.00 0.55 -18.28
CA ILE A 184 11.86 1.13 -19.31
C ILE A 184 13.29 1.05 -18.82
N SER A 185 14.14 0.32 -19.54
CA SER A 185 15.57 0.26 -19.26
C SER A 185 16.34 1.02 -20.34
N SER A 186 17.33 1.79 -19.93
CA SER A 186 18.17 2.61 -20.78
C SER A 186 19.63 2.38 -20.41
N GLU A 187 20.48 2.12 -21.41
CA GLU A 187 21.92 1.94 -21.23
C GLU A 187 22.69 2.80 -22.22
N GLY A 188 23.67 3.56 -21.76
CA GLY A 188 24.47 4.46 -22.59
C GLY A 188 25.71 4.96 -21.86
N GLY A 189 26.20 6.12 -22.26
CA GLY A 189 27.29 6.83 -21.57
C GLY A 189 27.41 8.24 -22.11
N ALA A 190 28.26 9.08 -21.52
CA ALA A 190 28.38 10.49 -21.93
C ALA A 190 28.62 10.69 -23.45
N ASN A 191 29.32 9.72 -24.07
CA ASN A 191 29.66 9.74 -25.50
C ASN A 191 29.00 8.60 -26.31
N LYS A 192 28.00 7.90 -25.75
CA LYS A 192 27.32 6.78 -26.41
C LYS A 192 25.80 7.01 -26.36
N PRO A 193 25.10 7.00 -27.52
CA PRO A 193 23.64 7.08 -27.54
C PRO A 193 23.03 6.02 -26.64
N ALA A 194 22.02 6.39 -25.87
CA ALA A 194 21.34 5.48 -25.00
C ALA A 194 20.49 4.49 -25.80
N THR A 195 20.71 3.20 -25.61
CA THR A 195 19.82 2.15 -26.10
C THR A 195 18.70 1.96 -25.09
N LYS A 196 17.45 2.05 -25.53
CA LYS A 196 16.27 1.87 -24.68
C LYS A 196 15.56 0.57 -25.01
N SER A 197 15.08 -0.11 -23.98
CA SER A 197 14.17 -1.25 -24.08
C SER A 197 12.94 -1.00 -23.21
N LYS A 198 11.81 -1.59 -23.61
CA LYS A 198 10.55 -1.48 -22.89
C LYS A 198 9.93 -2.84 -22.72
N VAL A 199 9.62 -3.19 -21.48
CA VAL A 199 8.88 -4.39 -21.11
C VAL A 199 7.55 -3.97 -20.51
N VAL A 200 6.46 -4.54 -21.00
CA VAL A 200 5.13 -4.36 -20.43
C VAL A 200 4.65 -5.69 -19.87
N ARG A 201 4.36 -5.72 -18.58
CA ARG A 201 3.81 -6.86 -17.86
C ARG A 201 2.40 -6.53 -17.40
N LYS A 202 1.50 -7.49 -17.53
CA LYS A 202 0.11 -7.38 -17.09
C LYS A 202 -0.14 -8.43 -16.03
N PHE A 203 -0.82 -8.06 -14.95
CA PHE A 203 -1.13 -8.96 -13.85
C PHE A 203 -2.60 -8.88 -13.51
N ILE A 204 -3.31 -10.01 -13.47
CA ILE A 204 -4.68 -10.08 -12.96
C ILE A 204 -4.67 -10.07 -11.43
N PHE A 205 -5.51 -9.24 -10.81
CA PHE A 205 -5.71 -9.22 -9.36
C PHE A 205 -6.86 -10.14 -8.96
N LYS A 206 -6.53 -11.28 -8.34
CA LYS A 206 -7.51 -12.29 -7.96
C LYS A 206 -7.18 -12.91 -6.62
N ASN A 207 -8.18 -13.00 -5.75
CA ASN A 207 -8.06 -13.59 -4.41
C ASN A 207 -6.92 -12.95 -3.59
N GLY A 208 -6.83 -11.62 -3.61
CA GLY A 208 -5.80 -10.86 -2.90
C GLY A 208 -4.37 -11.07 -3.43
N LYS A 209 -4.21 -11.47 -4.70
CA LYS A 209 -2.90 -11.74 -5.32
C LYS A 209 -2.84 -11.20 -6.75
N LEU A 210 -1.68 -10.67 -7.11
CA LEU A 210 -1.36 -10.32 -8.50
C LEU A 210 -0.70 -11.52 -9.18
N THR A 211 -1.25 -11.94 -10.33
CA THR A 211 -0.74 -13.07 -11.11
C THR A 211 -0.44 -12.65 -12.54
N ILE A 212 0.73 -13.03 -13.05
CA ILE A 212 1.15 -12.64 -14.41
C ILE A 212 0.14 -13.20 -15.43
N PHE A 213 -0.39 -12.30 -16.25
CA PHE A 213 -1.35 -12.57 -17.31
C PHE A 213 -0.69 -12.57 -18.70
N ASP A 214 0.16 -11.58 -18.96
CA ASP A 214 0.82 -11.38 -20.24
C ASP A 214 2.14 -10.62 -20.00
N SER A 215 3.16 -10.92 -20.78
CA SER A 215 4.46 -10.24 -20.73
C SER A 215 4.96 -10.07 -22.16
N ARG A 216 5.16 -8.81 -22.57
CA ARG A 216 5.65 -8.48 -23.91
C ARG A 216 6.90 -7.62 -23.82
N ILE A 217 7.90 -7.97 -24.62
CA ILE A 217 9.13 -7.22 -24.80
C ILE A 217 9.01 -6.52 -26.15
N ASN A 218 9.00 -5.18 -26.14
CA ASN A 218 9.08 -4.41 -27.38
C ASN A 218 10.54 -3.96 -27.56
N GLY A 219 11.18 -4.49 -28.61
CA GLY A 219 12.58 -4.20 -28.96
C GLY A 219 12.81 -2.76 -29.45
N ALA A 220 14.04 -2.30 -29.25
CA ALA A 220 14.50 -0.91 -29.33
C ALA A 220 14.12 -0.11 -30.59
N ASN A 221 13.58 1.10 -30.39
CA ASN A 221 13.74 2.18 -31.36
C ASN A 221 15.18 2.69 -31.26
N LYS A 222 15.94 2.58 -32.36
CA LYS A 222 17.23 3.26 -32.54
C LYS A 222 17.02 4.76 -32.71
#